data_AF-A0A933T397-F1
#
_entry.id   AF-A0A933T397-F1
#
_cell.length_a   1.000
_cell.length_b   1.000
_cell.length_c   1.000
_cell.angle_alpha   90.00
_cell.angle_beta   90.00
_cell.angle_gamma   90.00
#
_symmetry.space_group_name_H-M   'P 1'
#
loop_
_entity.id
_entity.type
_entity.pdbx_description
1 polymer ?
#
loop_
_entity_poly.entity_id
_entity_poly.type
_entity_poly.pdbx_seq_one_letter_code
_entity_poly.pdbx_strand_id
1 'polypeptide(L)'
;MSRIKSIMRTINEILDKIKEMKKLKKDSELAELLGVKQNTLSTWRIRKTIPYDVFYHFCDKEGLLLNWLLTGEGQYKIYSDAEGVFRAAGEYHVDDPELMIIIDDLIASGAGDRKLMRLVKKFIHIYNEGDRQTRAWVRGVIGEAYDEVKEKKQDVGSSEDEGTEPKSNTG
;
A
#
# COMPACT_ATOMS: atom_id res chain seq x y z
N MET A 1 32.75 1.68 9.34
CA MET A 1 32.68 1.44 7.88
C MET A 1 31.81 0.21 7.62
N SER A 2 30.48 0.39 7.54
CA SER A 2 29.58 -0.74 7.27
C SER A 2 29.57 -1.03 5.77
N ARG A 3 30.15 -2.17 5.38
CA ARG A 3 30.05 -2.74 4.03
C ARG A 3 28.63 -3.28 3.85
N ILE A 4 27.68 -2.42 3.49
CA ILE A 4 26.35 -2.90 3.07
C ILE A 4 26.51 -3.38 1.63
N LYS A 5 26.63 -4.70 1.47
CA LYS A 5 26.54 -5.36 0.18
C LYS A 5 25.05 -5.37 -0.16
N SER A 6 24.60 -4.52 -1.07
CA SER A 6 23.29 -4.69 -1.70
C SER A 6 23.30 -6.05 -2.39
N ILE A 7 22.60 -7.03 -1.84
CA ILE A 7 22.54 -8.38 -2.39
C ILE A 7 21.28 -8.48 -3.22
N MET A 8 21.47 -8.74 -4.51
CA MET A 8 20.39 -9.01 -5.44
C MET A 8 19.61 -10.26 -5.00
N ARG A 9 18.28 -10.17 -4.97
CA ARG A 9 17.39 -11.29 -4.68
C ARG A 9 17.58 -12.40 -5.72
N THR A 10 17.46 -13.63 -5.25
CA THR A 10 17.34 -14.81 -6.08
C THR A 10 16.00 -14.83 -6.83
N ILE A 11 15.92 -15.63 -7.88
CA ILE A 11 14.67 -15.82 -8.63
C ILE A 11 13.51 -16.30 -7.74
N ASN A 12 13.78 -17.14 -6.74
CA ASN A 12 12.73 -17.61 -5.83
C ASN A 12 12.19 -16.47 -4.98
N GLU A 13 13.07 -15.67 -4.37
CA GLU A 13 12.68 -14.52 -3.56
C GLU A 13 11.88 -13.48 -4.35
N ILE A 14 12.24 -13.25 -5.62
CA ILE A 14 11.50 -12.34 -6.50
C ILE A 14 10.09 -12.90 -6.77
N LEU A 15 9.98 -14.17 -7.19
CA LEU A 15 8.69 -14.79 -7.50
C LEU A 15 7.79 -14.86 -6.26
N ASP A 16 8.34 -15.17 -5.09
CA ASP A 16 7.60 -15.21 -3.83
C ASP A 16 7.16 -13.81 -3.40
N LYS A 17 7.98 -12.78 -3.61
CA LYS A 17 7.57 -11.38 -3.36
C LYS A 17 6.38 -10.98 -4.23
N ILE A 18 6.39 -11.35 -5.51
CA ILE A 18 5.26 -11.06 -6.43
C ILE A 18 3.99 -11.78 -5.93
N LYS A 19 4.09 -13.05 -5.52
CA LYS A 19 2.95 -13.78 -4.95
C LYS A 19 2.41 -13.12 -3.70
N GLU A 20 3.27 -12.74 -2.77
CA GLU A 20 2.87 -12.06 -1.52
C GLU A 20 2.10 -10.77 -1.84
N MET A 21 2.66 -9.92 -2.70
CA MET A 21 2.04 -8.65 -3.11
C MET A 21 0.68 -8.82 -3.76
N LYS A 22 0.54 -9.85 -4.61
CA LYS A 22 -0.68 -10.12 -5.37
C LYS A 22 -1.59 -11.13 -4.66
N LYS A 23 -1.25 -11.52 -3.43
CA LYS A 23 -1.97 -12.51 -2.59
C LYS A 23 -2.21 -13.85 -3.30
N LEU A 24 -1.27 -14.28 -4.14
CA LEU A 24 -1.34 -15.52 -4.89
C LEU A 24 -0.78 -16.68 -4.06
N LYS A 25 -1.38 -17.86 -4.20
CA LYS A 25 -0.93 -19.06 -3.49
C LYS A 25 -0.25 -20.05 -4.42
N LYS A 26 -0.62 -20.04 -5.71
CA LYS A 26 -0.21 -21.07 -6.68
C LYS A 26 0.74 -20.51 -7.74
N ASP A 27 1.65 -21.37 -8.21
CA ASP A 27 2.52 -21.06 -9.34
C ASP A 27 1.75 -20.87 -10.66
N SER A 28 0.61 -21.53 -10.82
CA SER A 28 -0.25 -21.35 -12.00
C SER A 28 -0.78 -19.91 -12.09
N GLU A 29 -1.24 -19.36 -10.96
CA GLU A 29 -1.75 -17.99 -10.87
C GLU A 29 -0.62 -16.97 -11.13
N LEU A 30 0.58 -17.24 -10.61
CA LEU A 30 1.75 -16.41 -10.87
C LEU A 30 2.17 -16.45 -12.35
N ALA A 31 2.15 -17.64 -12.96
CA ALA A 31 2.51 -17.78 -14.37
C ALA A 31 1.53 -17.01 -15.28
N GLU A 32 0.23 -17.11 -14.98
CA GLU A 32 -0.82 -16.36 -15.66
C GLU A 32 -0.64 -14.85 -15.50
N LEU A 33 -0.41 -14.36 -14.28
CA LEU A 33 -0.13 -12.94 -14.01
C LEU A 33 1.07 -12.42 -14.82
N LEU A 34 2.14 -13.22 -14.90
CA LEU A 34 3.36 -12.85 -15.63
C LEU A 34 3.26 -13.11 -17.15
N GLY A 35 2.15 -13.67 -17.64
CA GLY A 35 1.93 -13.96 -19.06
C GLY A 35 2.84 -15.07 -19.61
N VAL A 36 3.25 -16.03 -18.77
CA VAL A 36 4.12 -17.15 -19.16
C VAL A 36 3.49 -18.51 -18.85
N LYS A 37 4.03 -19.57 -19.45
CA LYS A 37 3.61 -20.94 -19.14
C LYS A 37 4.15 -21.36 -17.77
N GLN A 38 3.42 -22.19 -17.04
CA GLN A 38 3.83 -22.64 -15.70
C GLN A 38 5.20 -23.34 -15.68
N ASN A 39 5.51 -24.15 -16.71
CA ASN A 39 6.81 -24.82 -16.86
C ASN A 39 7.98 -23.84 -17.08
N THR A 40 7.70 -22.62 -17.54
CA THR A 40 8.68 -21.54 -17.66
C THR A 40 9.17 -21.09 -16.28
N LEU A 41 8.28 -20.96 -15.30
CA LEU A 41 8.67 -20.63 -13.92
C LEU A 41 9.64 -21.68 -13.35
N SER A 42 9.33 -22.97 -13.52
CA SER A 42 10.21 -24.07 -13.09
C SER A 42 11.58 -24.00 -13.76
N THR A 43 11.62 -23.68 -15.06
CA THR A 43 12.86 -23.52 -15.82
C THR A 43 13.71 -22.38 -15.29
N TRP A 44 13.12 -21.22 -14.98
CA TRP A 44 13.84 -20.09 -14.38
C TRP A 44 14.45 -20.43 -13.03
N ARG A 45 13.72 -21.15 -12.17
CA ARG A 45 14.23 -21.60 -10.86
C ARG A 45 15.42 -22.53 -10.99
N ILE A 46 15.32 -23.57 -11.83
CA ILE A 46 16.40 -24.55 -12.04
C ILE A 46 17.65 -23.87 -12.59
N ARG A 47 17.47 -22.99 -13.59
CA ARG A 47 18.59 -22.29 -14.24
C ARG A 47 19.07 -21.05 -13.48
N LYS A 48 18.44 -20.71 -12.36
CA LYS A 48 18.69 -19.49 -11.56
C LYS A 48 18.71 -18.23 -12.43
N THR A 49 17.84 -18.18 -13.43
CA THR A 49 17.78 -17.09 -14.42
C THR A 49 16.77 -16.05 -13.99
N ILE A 50 17.15 -14.78 -14.01
CA ILE A 50 16.24 -13.64 -13.78
C ILE A 50 15.74 -13.13 -15.14
N PRO A 51 14.45 -13.31 -15.46
CA PRO A 51 13.86 -12.82 -16.71
C PRO A 51 13.57 -11.32 -16.60
N TYR A 52 14.60 -10.49 -16.77
CA TYR A 52 14.50 -9.03 -16.58
C TYR A 52 13.38 -8.40 -17.41
N ASP A 53 13.19 -8.79 -18.67
CA ASP A 53 12.15 -8.23 -19.53
C ASP A 53 10.74 -8.52 -18.98
N VAL A 54 10.51 -9.73 -18.47
CA VAL A 54 9.22 -10.11 -17.87
C VAL A 54 8.97 -9.30 -16.59
N PHE A 55 9.97 -9.18 -15.72
CA PHE A 55 9.83 -8.40 -14.50
C PHE A 55 9.72 -6.91 -14.76
N TYR A 56 10.39 -6.39 -15.78
CA TYR A 56 10.23 -5.01 -16.23
C TYR A 56 8.79 -4.75 -16.67
N HIS A 57 8.21 -5.58 -17.54
CA HIS A 57 6.83 -5.41 -17.98
C HIS A 57 5.81 -5.58 -16.86
N PHE A 58 6.06 -6.50 -15.93
CA PHE A 58 5.24 -6.62 -14.72
C PHE A 58 5.33 -5.33 -13.88
N CYS A 59 6.55 -4.85 -13.62
CA CYS A 59 6.77 -3.63 -12.85
C CYS A 59 6.12 -2.42 -13.51
N ASP A 60 6.31 -2.23 -14.80
CA ASP A 60 5.74 -1.14 -15.58
C ASP A 60 4.20 -1.09 -15.46
N LYS A 61 3.54 -2.24 -15.64
CA LYS A 61 2.08 -2.36 -15.47
C LYS A 61 1.59 -2.06 -14.06
N GLU A 62 2.37 -2.41 -13.05
CA GLU A 62 2.02 -2.20 -11.63
C GLU A 62 2.49 -0.83 -11.09
N GLY A 63 3.19 -0.06 -11.92
CA GLY A 63 3.86 1.20 -11.55
C GLY A 63 5.03 1.01 -10.61
N LEU A 64 5.62 -0.19 -10.53
CA LEU A 64 6.71 -0.55 -9.62
C LEU A 64 8.09 -0.23 -10.19
N LEU A 65 9.03 0.02 -9.29
CA LEU A 65 10.45 0.13 -9.64
C LEU A 65 11.11 -1.26 -9.68
N LEU A 66 11.68 -1.61 -10.83
CA LEU A 66 12.37 -2.89 -11.01
C LEU A 66 13.50 -3.08 -10.00
N ASN A 67 14.27 -2.03 -9.71
CA ASN A 67 15.36 -2.11 -8.73
C ASN A 67 14.85 -2.61 -7.36
N TRP A 68 13.74 -2.05 -6.87
CA TRP A 68 13.15 -2.49 -5.61
C TRP A 68 12.65 -3.93 -5.67
N LEU A 69 12.08 -4.36 -6.79
CA LEU A 69 11.68 -5.75 -6.94
C LEU A 69 12.89 -6.70 -6.89
N LEU A 70 14.02 -6.29 -7.46
CA LEU A 70 15.23 -7.11 -7.56
C LEU A 70 16.11 -7.10 -6.31
N THR A 71 16.15 -6.02 -5.54
CA THR A 71 17.04 -5.89 -4.38
C THR A 71 16.27 -5.85 -3.06
N GLY A 72 15.01 -5.45 -3.10
CA GLY A 72 14.25 -5.10 -1.90
C GLY A 72 14.62 -3.75 -1.29
N GLU A 73 15.53 -3.01 -1.93
CA GLU A 73 16.04 -1.74 -1.46
C GLU A 73 15.56 -0.60 -2.37
N GLY A 74 15.45 0.60 -1.80
CA GLY A 74 15.05 1.79 -2.53
C GLY A 74 13.53 1.94 -2.70
N GLN A 75 13.14 2.86 -3.57
CA GLN A 75 11.74 3.22 -3.81
C GLN A 75 11.00 2.11 -4.56
N TYR A 76 9.72 1.87 -4.23
CA TYR A 76 8.97 0.75 -4.81
C TYR A 76 8.05 1.12 -5.99
N LYS A 77 7.69 2.40 -6.22
CA LYS A 77 6.84 2.86 -7.34
C LYS A 77 7.26 4.20 -7.95
N ILE A 78 6.88 4.42 -9.21
CA ILE A 78 6.87 5.72 -9.91
C ILE A 78 5.41 6.07 -10.25
N TYR A 79 5.01 7.33 -10.12
CA TYR A 79 3.75 7.83 -10.67
C TYR A 79 4.01 8.92 -11.71
N SER A 80 3.12 9.04 -12.70
CA SER A 80 3.06 10.20 -13.60
C SER A 80 2.05 11.22 -13.06
N ASP A 81 2.46 12.48 -13.00
CA ASP A 81 1.51 13.57 -12.77
C ASP A 81 0.62 13.82 -14.01
N ALA A 82 -0.29 14.80 -13.91
CA ALA A 82 -1.23 15.15 -14.97
C ALA A 82 -0.55 15.63 -16.28
N GLU A 83 0.76 15.94 -16.23
CA GLU A 83 1.56 16.34 -17.38
C GLU A 83 2.43 15.19 -17.94
N GLY A 84 2.29 13.98 -17.40
CA GLY A 84 3.04 12.81 -17.85
C GLY A 84 4.49 12.80 -17.38
N VAL A 85 4.85 13.64 -16.40
CA VAL A 85 6.21 13.67 -15.84
C VAL A 85 6.34 12.55 -14.82
N PHE A 86 7.25 11.62 -15.10
CA PHE A 86 7.61 10.54 -14.18
C PHE A 86 8.35 11.10 -12.97
N ARG A 87 7.70 11.11 -11.80
CA ARG A 87 8.35 11.50 -10.54
C ARG A 87 8.45 10.29 -9.62
N ALA A 88 9.60 10.16 -8.95
CA ALA A 88 9.75 9.30 -7.79
C ALA A 88 8.57 9.54 -6.84
N ALA A 89 7.85 8.48 -6.47
CA ALA A 89 6.71 8.56 -5.56
C ALA A 89 7.20 8.89 -4.13
N GLY A 90 7.54 10.15 -3.91
CA GLY A 90 7.70 10.77 -2.60
C GLY A 90 6.58 11.78 -2.43
N GLU A 91 5.63 11.44 -1.54
CA GLU A 91 4.63 12.26 -0.84
C GLU A 91 3.45 11.31 -0.55
N TYR A 92 3.63 10.29 0.29
CA TYR A 92 3.60 10.45 1.75
C TYR A 92 4.65 9.55 2.42
N HIS A 93 5.89 10.03 2.54
CA HIS A 93 6.79 9.43 3.52
C HIS A 93 6.41 10.01 4.86
N VAL A 94 5.97 9.19 5.80
CA VAL A 94 5.78 9.58 7.20
C VAL A 94 6.59 8.57 7.98
N ASP A 95 7.69 9.01 8.59
CA ASP A 95 8.60 8.20 9.42
C ASP A 95 8.01 7.93 10.82
N ASP A 96 6.68 7.93 10.91
CA ASP A 96 5.89 7.71 12.10
C ASP A 96 4.84 6.62 11.86
N PRO A 97 5.02 5.44 12.47
CA PRO A 97 4.09 4.32 12.34
C PRO A 97 2.67 4.64 12.80
N GLU A 98 2.47 5.45 13.84
CA GLU A 98 1.14 5.77 14.36
C GLU A 98 0.38 6.68 13.39
N LEU A 99 1.07 7.70 12.87
CA LEU A 99 0.51 8.62 11.91
C LEU A 99 0.22 7.93 10.57
N MET A 100 1.03 6.95 10.17
CA MET A 100 0.80 6.13 8.98
C MET A 100 -0.52 5.34 9.07
N ILE A 101 -0.82 4.73 10.23
CA ILE A 101 -2.06 3.98 10.44
C ILE A 101 -3.28 4.90 10.29
N ILE A 102 -3.23 6.10 10.88
CA ILE A 102 -4.31 7.08 10.78
C ILE A 102 -4.51 7.53 9.33
N ILE A 103 -3.42 7.79 8.60
CA ILE A 103 -3.47 8.20 7.19
C ILE A 103 -4.09 7.09 6.33
N ASP A 104 -3.70 5.83 6.52
CA ASP A 104 -4.25 4.70 5.77
C ASP A 104 -5.75 4.52 6.03
N ASP A 105 -6.19 4.63 7.28
CA ASP A 105 -7.62 4.56 7.64
C ASP A 105 -8.42 5.74 7.07
N LEU A 106 -7.86 6.95 7.08
CA LEU A 106 -8.49 8.14 6.48
C LEU A 106 -8.59 8.02 4.95
N ILE A 107 -7.57 7.45 4.30
CA ILE A 107 -7.59 7.17 2.86
C ILE A 107 -8.64 6.11 2.53
N ALA A 108 -8.69 5.02 3.31
CA ALA A 108 -9.63 3.93 3.11
C ALA A 108 -11.09 4.38 3.34
N SER A 109 -11.31 5.20 4.36
CA SER A 109 -12.65 5.64 4.75
C SER A 109 -13.14 6.91 4.03
N GLY A 110 -12.21 7.70 3.48
CA GLY A 110 -12.46 8.92 2.71
C GLY A 110 -12.33 8.75 1.21
N ALA A 111 -12.32 7.50 0.70
CA ALA A 111 -12.17 7.17 -0.71
C ALA A 111 -13.29 7.81 -1.56
N GLY A 112 -13.05 9.06 -2.01
CA GLY A 112 -14.00 9.88 -2.76
C GLY A 112 -14.00 11.36 -2.36
N ASP A 113 -13.57 11.72 -1.14
CA ASP A 113 -13.54 13.10 -0.66
C ASP A 113 -12.25 13.84 -1.08
N ARG A 114 -12.33 14.56 -2.19
CA ARG A 114 -11.23 15.36 -2.74
C ARG A 114 -10.80 16.55 -1.87
N LYS A 115 -11.63 17.03 -0.94
CA LYS A 115 -11.26 18.11 -0.01
C LYS A 115 -10.42 17.54 1.13
N LEU A 116 -10.90 16.45 1.74
CA LEU A 116 -10.18 15.73 2.78
C LEU A 116 -8.81 15.27 2.29
N MET A 117 -8.74 14.67 1.10
CA MET A 117 -7.48 14.21 0.52
C MET A 117 -6.48 15.35 0.25
N ARG A 118 -6.95 16.56 -0.10
CA ARG A 118 -6.07 17.73 -0.23
C ARG A 118 -5.55 18.22 1.11
N LEU A 119 -6.36 18.12 2.16
CA LEU A 119 -5.96 18.52 3.50
C LEU A 119 -4.91 17.57 4.08
N VAL A 120 -5.13 16.26 3.95
CA VAL A 120 -4.17 15.21 4.36
C VAL A 120 -2.81 15.41 3.69
N LYS A 121 -2.78 15.72 2.39
CA LYS A 121 -1.55 16.09 1.67
C LYS A 121 -0.81 17.27 2.27
N LYS A 122 -1.53 18.34 2.60
CA LYS A 122 -0.91 19.53 3.21
C LYS A 122 -0.30 19.20 4.57
N PHE A 123 -0.98 18.43 5.40
CA PHE A 123 -0.43 18.07 6.71
C PHE A 123 0.80 17.18 6.60
N ILE A 124 0.82 16.22 5.68
CA ILE A 124 1.99 15.36 5.50
C ILE A 124 3.19 16.15 4.96
N HIS A 125 2.95 17.11 4.08
CA HIS A 125 3.97 18.05 3.64
C HIS A 125 4.53 18.87 4.82
N ILE A 126 3.66 19.47 5.65
CA ILE A 126 4.07 20.20 6.86
C ILE A 126 4.85 19.31 7.84
N TYR A 127 4.44 18.05 8.01
CA TYR A 127 5.12 17.09 8.86
C TYR A 127 6.54 16.76 8.37
N ASN A 128 6.71 16.62 7.05
CA ASN A 128 7.99 16.26 6.45
C ASN A 128 8.99 17.42 6.43
N GLU A 129 8.51 18.65 6.26
CA GLU A 129 9.35 19.85 6.28
C GLU A 129 9.55 20.44 7.68
N GLY A 130 8.75 19.98 8.64
CA GLY A 130 8.68 20.51 10.00
C GLY A 130 9.80 20.04 10.92
N ASP A 131 10.16 20.91 11.87
CA ASP A 131 11.01 20.53 13.00
C ASP A 131 10.27 19.61 14.00
N ARG A 132 10.94 19.24 15.10
CA ARG A 132 10.36 18.35 16.12
C ARG A 132 9.03 18.87 16.67
N GLN A 133 8.91 20.18 16.89
CA GLN A 133 7.71 20.78 17.49
C GLN A 133 6.56 20.81 16.48
N THR A 134 6.87 21.15 15.22
CA THR A 134 5.93 21.13 14.10
C THR A 134 5.37 19.72 13.88
N ARG A 135 6.24 18.71 13.91
CA ARG A 135 5.85 17.31 13.77
C ARG A 135 4.96 16.83 14.92
N ALA A 136 5.28 17.20 16.15
CA ALA A 136 4.45 16.89 17.32
C ALA A 136 3.07 17.56 17.23
N TRP A 137 3.01 18.81 16.74
CA TRP A 137 1.76 19.51 16.52
C TRP A 137 0.89 18.85 15.45
N VAL A 138 1.46 18.49 14.29
CA VAL A 138 0.71 17.80 13.23
C VAL A 138 0.13 16.47 13.71
N ARG A 139 0.90 15.70 14.51
CA ARG A 139 0.42 14.45 15.12
C ARG A 139 -0.81 14.67 16.00
N GLY A 140 -0.74 15.65 16.90
CA GLY A 140 -1.86 15.96 17.80
C GLY A 140 -3.12 16.33 17.03
N VAL A 141 -3.00 17.24 16.06
CA VAL A 141 -4.13 17.71 15.24
C VAL A 141 -4.76 16.57 14.43
N ILE A 142 -3.94 15.71 13.80
CA ILE A 142 -4.45 14.57 13.02
C ILE A 142 -5.08 13.52 13.94
N GLY A 143 -4.48 13.25 15.10
CA GLY A 143 -5.01 12.30 16.09
C GLY A 143 -6.38 12.72 16.60
N GLU A 144 -6.51 13.97 17.07
CA GLU A 144 -7.78 14.53 17.55
C GLU A 144 -8.89 14.44 16.48
N ALA A 145 -8.57 14.84 15.24
CA ALA A 145 -9.51 14.77 14.13
C ALA A 145 -9.93 13.33 13.79
N TYR A 146 -9.03 12.35 13.91
CA TYR A 146 -9.32 10.95 13.66
C TYR A 146 -10.22 10.35 14.75
N ASP A 147 -9.93 10.63 16.02
CA ASP A 147 -10.73 10.15 17.16
C ASP A 147 -12.18 10.65 17.07
N GLU A 148 -12.39 11.95 16.78
CA GLU A 148 -13.74 12.49 16.58
C GLU A 148 -14.52 11.82 15.43
N VAL A 149 -13.83 11.51 14.33
CA VAL A 149 -14.45 10.84 13.17
C VAL A 149 -14.77 9.38 13.49
N LYS A 150 -13.94 8.73 14.30
CA LYS A 150 -14.12 7.35 14.72
C LYS A 150 -15.26 7.19 15.72
N GLU A 151 -15.36 8.07 16.71
CA GLU A 151 -16.46 8.08 17.70
C GLU A 151 -17.82 8.29 17.02
N LYS A 152 -17.93 9.25 16.10
CA LYS A 152 -19.16 9.51 15.33
C LYS A 152 -19.61 8.32 14.47
N LYS A 153 -18.70 7.44 14.06
CA LYS A 153 -19.04 6.22 13.30
C LYS A 153 -19.54 5.07 14.18
N GLN A 154 -19.17 5.04 15.46
CA GLN A 154 -19.65 4.02 16.40
C GLN A 154 -21.07 4.33 16.90
N ASP A 155 -21.42 5.61 17.02
CA ASP A 155 -22.75 6.04 17.48
C ASP A 155 -23.86 5.73 16.45
N VAL A 156 -23.53 5.72 15.15
CA VAL A 156 -24.50 5.41 14.06
C VAL A 156 -24.78 3.90 13.93
N GLY A 157 -23.90 3.02 14.44
CA GLY A 157 -24.07 1.56 14.38
C GLY A 157 -24.87 0.94 15.52
N SER A 158 -25.33 1.74 16.48
CA SER A 158 -25.97 1.25 17.72
C SER A 158 -27.50 1.40 17.75
N SER A 159 -28.12 1.95 16.70
CA SER A 159 -29.55 2.29 16.68
C SER A 159 -30.40 1.48 15.68
N GLU A 160 -29.93 0.32 15.22
CA GLU A 160 -30.71 -0.58 14.36
C GLU A 160 -30.73 -2.00 14.94
N ASP A 161 -31.40 -2.20 16.08
CA ASP A 161 -32.00 -3.50 16.42
C ASP A 161 -33.08 -3.36 17.53
N GLU A 162 -34.24 -2.79 17.17
CA GLU A 162 -35.51 -3.18 17.78
C GLU A 162 -36.40 -3.76 16.68
N GLY A 163 -35.96 -4.92 16.17
CA GLY A 163 -36.77 -5.81 15.35
C GLY A 163 -37.94 -6.36 16.16
N THR A 164 -39.13 -5.97 15.73
CA THR A 164 -40.45 -6.32 16.26
C THR A 164 -40.66 -7.84 16.36
N GLU A 165 -40.97 -8.34 17.56
CA GLU A 165 -41.45 -9.73 17.76
C GLU A 165 -42.80 -9.94 17.03
N PRO A 166 -42.97 -11.03 16.27
CA PRO A 166 -44.27 -11.40 15.73
C PRO A 166 -45.11 -12.08 16.82
N LYS A 167 -46.26 -11.47 17.15
CA LYS A 167 -47.27 -12.10 18.01
C LYS A 167 -47.75 -13.41 17.37
N SER A 168 -47.50 -14.52 18.06
CA SER A 168 -48.13 -15.81 17.81
C SER A 168 -49.62 -15.71 18.12
N ASN A 169 -50.45 -15.99 17.11
CA ASN A 169 -51.88 -16.09 17.28
C ASN A 169 -52.23 -17.53 17.69
N THR A 170 -52.63 -17.72 18.95
CA THR A 170 -53.29 -18.93 19.44
C THR A 170 -54.60 -18.49 20.07
N GLY A 171 -55.73 -18.92 19.50
CA GLY A 171 -57.07 -18.67 20.02
C GLY A 171 -58.08 -18.36 18.93
#